data_AF-A0A9W7L7A9-F1
#
_entry.id   AF-A0A9W7L7A9-F1
#
_cell.length_a   1.000
_cell.length_b   1.000
_cell.length_c   1.000
_cell.angle_alpha   90.00
_cell.angle_beta   90.00
_cell.angle_gamma   90.00
#
_symmetry.space_group_name_H-M   'P 1'
#
loop_
_entity.id
_entity.type
_entity.pdbx_description
1 polymer ?
#
loop_
_entity_poly.entity_id
_entity_poly.type
_entity_poly.pdbx_seq_one_letter_code
_entity_poly.pdbx_strand_id
1 'polypeptide(L)'
;MTTEQKTSDLEQLQREYRHMEANRKAYAEESHQVLRKQQQTIEKLRRDNDTLKTEIAMQMRTTLKPANNFQQSMIEKLHDQMDKYSRQIENEKNAIAAMDESIGVLRDKILKERKNMGGVNAARENQQMIQKQIRILENRLDKALVKFNQSLAHNRKLREEIDDLRRERVVFDNIYKKLEKELHEKKKQMAQVIELSNLTYEQRDNCQMEITAIDQANRKEQEDFEEQMIELGRMLEEEFKLTSSKSTSALGSKTSTTPKKKSKAKSEITKERAEAQSAQERVQNFEEAFQKIKAATGISDIEELVRTFIKNEDQNFSLFNYVNEQTNEIEKLEEQCMALRKEEGRYTEAAGDESVAQHKQILKELESKLQVSEQQAEKYESKCNNSQKTIESLKKGIQTMFEKLECKSDLLSDSTVTEANMLQFLGIIESRTNEILAAYHKIQAKQMHAMAAIDASKGKATPNVLGLGPSIPMGKELIHVNPPKLEEFSSDEEADSDDDGDAHPLTREELKNRTFARIQKRGDHKSKGKKGGKR
;
A
#
# COMPACT_ATOMS: atom_id res chain seq x y z
N MET A 1 183.28 -11.75 25.43
CA MET A 1 182.00 -11.18 24.96
C MET A 1 180.91 -11.66 25.92
N THR A 2 180.23 -10.89 26.75
CA THR A 2 180.15 -9.44 27.03
C THR A 2 179.67 -9.37 28.49
N THR A 3 180.58 -9.11 29.44
CA THR A 3 180.27 -9.02 30.88
C THR A 3 179.43 -7.79 31.24
N GLU A 4 179.40 -6.77 30.38
CA GLU A 4 178.57 -5.57 30.53
C GLU A 4 177.07 -5.81 30.28
N GLN A 5 176.68 -6.80 29.48
CA GLN A 5 175.26 -7.13 29.25
C GLN A 5 174.63 -7.81 30.48
N LYS A 6 175.36 -8.69 31.15
CA LYS A 6 174.84 -9.38 32.36
C LYS A 6 174.71 -8.46 33.58
N THR A 7 175.55 -7.43 33.70
CA THR A 7 175.42 -6.43 34.78
C THR A 7 174.28 -5.46 34.51
N SER A 8 174.08 -5.06 33.24
CA SER A 8 172.93 -4.24 32.84
C SER A 8 171.60 -4.95 33.05
N ASP A 9 171.53 -6.25 32.73
CA ASP A 9 170.31 -7.05 32.93
C ASP A 9 170.00 -7.26 34.42
N LEU A 10 171.02 -7.44 35.27
CA LEU A 10 170.83 -7.61 36.72
C LEU A 10 170.39 -6.30 37.41
N GLU A 11 170.91 -5.14 36.97
CA GLU A 11 170.44 -3.83 37.44
C GLU A 11 169.02 -3.51 36.97
N GLN A 12 168.65 -3.87 35.74
CA GLN A 12 167.26 -3.77 35.27
C GLN A 12 166.33 -4.65 36.10
N LEU A 13 166.72 -5.90 36.37
CA LEU A 13 165.90 -6.83 37.15
C LEU A 13 165.77 -6.41 38.62
N GLN A 14 166.81 -5.81 39.23
CA GLN A 14 166.72 -5.23 40.58
C GLN A 14 165.83 -3.98 40.62
N ARG A 15 165.85 -3.15 39.58
CA ARG A 15 164.92 -2.01 39.48
C ARG A 15 163.49 -2.48 39.28
N GLU A 16 163.26 -3.48 38.43
CA GLU A 16 161.94 -4.09 38.26
C GLU A 16 161.45 -4.75 39.55
N TYR A 17 162.31 -5.45 40.30
CA TYR A 17 161.93 -6.04 41.57
C TYR A 17 161.57 -4.98 42.62
N ARG A 18 162.34 -3.90 42.74
CA ARG A 18 161.98 -2.77 43.64
C ARG A 18 160.70 -2.09 43.21
N HIS A 19 160.47 -1.93 41.91
CA HIS A 19 159.24 -1.33 41.40
C HIS A 19 158.03 -2.26 41.63
N MET A 20 158.20 -3.57 41.51
CA MET A 20 157.18 -4.57 41.80
C MET A 20 156.89 -4.68 43.30
N GLU A 21 157.90 -4.57 44.16
CA GLU A 21 157.72 -4.58 45.62
C GLU A 21 157.07 -3.27 46.11
N ALA A 22 157.46 -2.12 45.55
CA ALA A 22 156.79 -0.85 45.77
C ALA A 22 155.34 -0.87 45.27
N ASN A 23 155.08 -1.43 44.09
CA ASN A 23 153.72 -1.62 43.58
C ASN A 23 152.92 -2.57 44.48
N ARG A 24 153.48 -3.71 44.92
CA ARG A 24 152.81 -4.63 45.83
C ARG A 24 152.44 -3.95 47.15
N LYS A 25 153.33 -3.11 47.69
CA LYS A 25 153.07 -2.36 48.93
C LYS A 25 152.03 -1.26 48.71
N ALA A 26 152.09 -0.53 47.59
CA ALA A 26 151.10 0.47 47.20
C ALA A 26 149.72 -0.17 46.99
N TYR A 27 149.62 -1.30 46.29
CA TYR A 27 148.38 -2.05 46.11
C TYR A 27 147.83 -2.60 47.44
N ALA A 28 148.71 -3.04 48.36
CA ALA A 28 148.28 -3.48 49.69
C ALA A 28 147.75 -2.31 50.54
N GLU A 29 148.41 -1.15 50.52
CA GLU A 29 147.95 0.06 51.20
C GLU A 29 146.66 0.61 50.58
N GLU A 30 146.55 0.60 49.25
CA GLU A 30 145.33 1.01 48.54
C GLU A 30 144.17 0.05 48.84
N SER A 31 144.42 -1.27 48.85
CA SER A 31 143.44 -2.28 49.27
C SER A 31 143.00 -2.10 50.73
N HIS A 32 143.93 -1.83 51.65
CA HIS A 32 143.60 -1.56 53.05
C HIS A 32 142.84 -0.23 53.23
N GLN A 33 143.17 0.81 52.45
CA GLN A 33 142.40 2.06 52.43
C GLN A 33 140.98 1.83 51.89
N VAL A 34 140.83 1.06 50.81
CA VAL A 34 139.52 0.69 50.25
C VAL A 34 138.71 -0.11 51.27
N LEU A 35 139.31 -1.10 51.94
CA LEU A 35 138.65 -1.86 53.00
C LEU A 35 138.23 -0.99 54.18
N ARG A 36 139.07 -0.04 54.62
CA ARG A 36 138.68 0.92 55.67
C ARG A 36 137.52 1.82 55.23
N LYS A 37 137.55 2.33 54.00
CA LYS A 37 136.44 3.12 53.44
C LYS A 37 135.17 2.29 53.35
N GLN A 38 135.26 1.04 52.90
CA GLN A 38 134.13 0.10 52.84
C GLN A 38 133.57 -0.24 54.23
N GLN A 39 134.41 -0.39 55.25
CA GLN A 39 133.94 -0.59 56.63
C GLN A 39 133.22 0.64 57.17
N GLN A 40 133.76 1.85 56.91
CA GLN A 40 133.10 3.11 57.30
C GLN A 40 131.75 3.31 56.60
N THR A 41 131.64 2.95 55.31
CA THR A 41 130.36 3.03 54.60
C THR A 41 129.35 2.00 55.12
N ILE A 42 129.78 0.78 55.45
CA ILE A 42 128.91 -0.23 56.07
C ILE A 42 128.41 0.24 57.44
N GLU A 43 129.26 0.81 58.28
CA GLU A 43 128.82 1.37 59.56
C GLU A 43 127.83 2.52 59.40
N LYS A 44 128.06 3.41 58.43
CA LYS A 44 127.12 4.48 58.11
C LYS A 44 125.77 3.91 57.67
N LEU A 45 125.77 2.95 56.74
CA LEU A 45 124.55 2.29 56.28
C LEU A 45 123.82 1.55 57.41
N ARG A 46 124.54 0.97 58.38
CA ARG A 46 123.91 0.36 59.57
C ARG A 46 123.21 1.40 60.44
N ARG A 47 123.87 2.52 60.73
CA ARG A 47 123.25 3.63 61.49
C ARG A 47 122.02 4.17 60.75
N ASP A 48 122.12 4.39 59.44
CA ASP A 48 121.02 4.87 58.61
C ASP A 48 119.85 3.84 58.56
N ASN A 49 120.17 2.54 58.59
CA ASN A 49 119.14 1.49 58.65
C ASN A 49 118.42 1.48 60.00
N ASP A 50 119.15 1.68 61.10
CA ASP A 50 118.55 1.74 62.44
C ASP A 50 117.69 3.01 62.60
N THR A 51 118.14 4.16 62.08
CA THR A 51 117.30 5.37 62.07
C THR A 51 116.03 5.16 61.25
N LEU A 52 116.12 4.59 60.04
CA LEU A 52 114.95 4.31 59.20
C LEU A 52 113.99 3.31 59.87
N LYS A 53 114.50 2.28 60.56
CA LYS A 53 113.66 1.37 61.35
C LYS A 53 112.91 2.10 62.46
N THR A 54 113.57 3.01 63.18
CA THR A 54 112.90 3.80 64.21
C THR A 54 111.87 4.78 63.64
N GLU A 55 112.15 5.40 62.48
CA GLU A 55 111.20 6.26 61.78
C GLU A 55 109.96 5.48 61.29
N ILE A 56 110.16 4.30 60.71
CA ILE A 56 109.06 3.42 60.30
C ILE A 56 108.23 3.00 61.52
N ALA A 57 108.86 2.65 62.64
CA ALA A 57 108.15 2.30 63.86
C ALA A 57 107.31 3.47 64.41
N MET A 58 107.83 4.71 64.35
CA MET A 58 107.05 5.90 64.71
C MET A 58 105.91 6.17 63.73
N GLN A 59 106.15 6.09 62.42
CA GLN A 59 105.12 6.29 61.40
C GLN A 59 104.00 5.25 61.50
N MET A 60 104.34 3.96 61.69
CA MET A 60 103.35 2.91 61.94
C MET A 60 102.50 3.24 63.17
N ARG A 61 103.11 3.73 64.26
CA ARG A 61 102.38 4.09 65.47
C ARG A 61 101.48 5.33 65.30
N THR A 62 101.82 6.26 64.41
CA THR A 62 101.00 7.45 64.13
C THR A 62 99.92 7.20 63.09
N THR A 63 100.17 6.36 62.07
CA THR A 63 99.17 5.98 61.06
C THR A 63 98.13 5.00 61.60
N LEU A 64 98.51 4.12 62.54
CA LEU A 64 97.58 3.26 63.27
C LEU A 64 96.92 3.96 64.48
N LYS A 65 96.92 5.29 64.57
CA LYS A 65 95.94 5.95 65.46
C LYS A 65 94.55 5.59 64.93
N PRO A 66 93.73 4.79 65.65
CA PRO A 66 92.35 4.61 65.24
C PRO A 66 91.73 6.01 65.18
N ALA A 67 91.14 6.36 64.04
CA ALA A 67 90.26 7.52 63.96
C ALA A 67 89.32 7.43 65.15
N ASN A 68 89.18 8.52 65.92
CA ASN A 68 88.37 8.56 67.14
C ASN A 68 87.06 7.80 66.88
N ASN A 69 86.81 6.68 67.58
CA ASN A 69 85.64 5.81 67.32
C ASN A 69 84.32 6.62 67.30
N PHE A 70 84.28 7.73 68.03
CA PHE A 70 83.18 8.70 68.01
C PHE A 70 82.99 9.42 66.66
N GLN A 71 84.07 9.86 66.01
CA GLN A 71 84.03 10.49 64.69
C GLN A 71 83.59 9.49 63.62
N GLN A 72 84.05 8.24 63.70
CA GLN A 72 83.64 7.20 62.76
C GLN A 72 82.15 6.83 62.90
N SER A 73 81.65 6.70 64.14
CA SER A 73 80.21 6.51 64.39
C SER A 73 79.35 7.69 63.93
N MET A 74 79.85 8.93 64.07
CA MET A 74 79.15 10.11 63.57
C MET A 74 79.10 10.14 62.04
N ILE A 75 80.18 9.74 61.37
CA ILE A 75 80.24 9.62 59.91
C ILE A 75 79.27 8.54 59.43
N GLU A 76 79.18 7.38 60.08
CA GLU A 76 78.20 6.33 59.75
C GLU A 76 76.76 6.84 59.88
N LYS A 77 76.44 7.56 60.97
CA LYS A 77 75.10 8.17 61.13
C LYS A 77 74.77 9.18 60.04
N LEU A 78 75.75 9.96 59.57
CA LEU A 78 75.58 10.91 58.46
C LEU A 78 75.40 10.19 57.13
N HIS A 79 76.12 9.08 56.88
CA HIS A 79 75.89 8.24 55.69
C HIS A 79 74.50 7.62 55.71
N ASP A 80 74.06 7.07 56.85
CA ASP A 80 72.69 6.55 57.02
C ASP A 80 71.63 7.61 56.75
N GLN A 81 71.87 8.86 57.17
CA GLN A 81 70.97 9.98 56.88
C GLN A 81 71.01 10.36 55.39
N MET A 82 72.19 10.39 54.78
CA MET A 82 72.34 10.66 53.35
C MET A 82 71.64 9.60 52.50
N ASP A 83 71.75 8.33 52.86
CA ASP A 83 71.08 7.21 52.20
C ASP A 83 69.56 7.29 52.39
N LYS A 84 69.08 7.65 53.58
CA LYS A 84 67.66 7.89 53.84
C LYS A 84 67.10 8.99 52.95
N TYR A 85 67.76 10.16 52.90
CA TYR A 85 67.32 11.26 52.06
C TYR A 85 67.46 10.94 50.57
N SER A 86 68.49 10.22 50.16
CA SER A 86 68.64 9.76 48.77
C SER A 86 67.48 8.86 48.35
N ARG A 87 67.09 7.91 49.20
CA ARG A 87 65.91 7.05 48.96
C ARG A 87 64.60 7.86 48.94
N GLN A 88 64.46 8.86 49.80
CA GLN A 88 63.28 9.73 49.79
C GLN A 88 63.20 10.55 48.50
N ILE A 89 64.31 11.14 48.07
CA ILE A 89 64.39 11.89 46.80
C ILE A 89 64.08 10.97 45.60
N GLU A 90 64.57 9.74 45.59
CA GLU A 90 64.22 8.77 44.53
C GLU A 90 62.73 8.43 44.54
N ASN A 91 62.15 8.21 45.72
CA ASN A 91 60.71 7.95 45.85
C ASN A 91 59.86 9.14 45.38
N GLU A 92 60.26 10.38 45.73
CA GLU A 92 59.59 11.59 45.26
C GLU A 92 59.74 11.79 43.76
N LYS A 93 60.92 11.54 43.18
CA LYS A 93 61.13 11.56 41.72
C LYS A 93 60.23 10.55 41.00
N ASN A 94 60.13 9.33 41.54
CA ASN A 94 59.24 8.32 40.98
C ASN A 94 57.76 8.72 41.09
N ALA A 95 57.36 9.37 42.20
CA ALA A 95 56.01 9.89 42.36
C ALA A 95 55.70 11.03 41.38
N ILE A 96 56.65 11.95 41.15
CA ILE A 96 56.52 13.02 40.15
C ILE A 96 56.37 12.42 38.75
N ALA A 97 57.21 11.46 38.38
CA ALA A 97 57.14 10.79 37.09
C ALA A 97 55.77 10.10 36.86
N ALA A 98 55.23 9.43 37.88
CA ALA A 98 53.90 8.82 37.81
C ALA A 98 52.77 9.86 37.68
N MET A 99 52.90 11.01 38.36
CA MET A 99 51.93 12.11 38.21
C MET A 99 52.01 12.76 36.83
N ASP A 100 53.21 12.94 36.28
CA ASP A 100 53.41 13.47 34.93
C ASP A 100 52.81 12.53 33.86
N GLU A 101 52.96 11.23 34.02
CA GLU A 101 52.31 10.23 33.17
C GLU A 101 50.77 10.35 33.25
N SER A 102 50.22 10.46 34.47
CA SER A 102 48.79 10.65 34.69
C SER A 102 48.26 11.95 34.05
N ILE A 103 49.03 13.04 34.18
CA ILE A 103 48.73 14.32 33.54
C ILE A 103 48.74 14.18 32.01
N GLY A 104 49.69 13.43 31.45
CA GLY A 104 49.73 13.10 30.02
C GLY A 104 48.45 12.38 29.56
N VAL A 105 48.06 11.31 30.25
CA VAL A 105 46.84 10.55 29.95
C VAL A 105 45.58 11.42 30.06
N LEU A 106 45.50 12.30 31.06
CA LEU A 106 44.36 13.22 31.21
C LEU A 106 44.30 14.27 30.10
N ARG A 107 45.45 14.82 29.69
CA ARG A 107 45.53 15.75 28.55
C ARG A 107 45.05 15.07 27.26
N ASP A 108 45.46 13.82 27.03
CA ASP A 108 45.02 13.06 25.87
C ASP A 108 43.52 12.76 25.90
N LYS A 109 42.95 12.45 27.07
CA LYS A 109 41.50 12.29 27.23
C LYS A 109 40.75 13.59 26.93
N ILE A 110 41.23 14.73 27.45
CA ILE A 110 40.63 16.04 27.18
C ILE A 110 40.69 16.36 25.69
N LEU A 111 41.80 16.07 25.01
CA LEU A 111 41.93 16.28 23.56
C LEU A 111 40.98 15.37 22.77
N LYS A 112 40.85 14.09 23.15
CA LYS A 112 39.88 13.16 22.55
C LYS A 112 38.45 13.67 22.71
N GLU A 113 38.05 14.09 23.91
CA GLU A 113 36.71 14.65 24.14
C GLU A 113 36.49 15.95 23.37
N ARG A 114 37.48 16.85 23.33
CA ARG A 114 37.38 18.10 22.56
C ARG A 114 37.25 17.84 21.05
N LYS A 115 37.92 16.81 20.53
CA LYS A 115 37.78 16.35 19.15
C LYS A 115 36.41 15.72 18.91
N ASN A 116 35.92 14.89 19.83
CA ASN A 116 34.59 14.26 19.77
C ASN A 116 33.45 15.29 19.85
N MET A 117 33.65 16.38 20.59
CA MET A 117 32.68 17.47 20.73
C MET A 117 32.66 18.43 19.53
N GLY A 118 33.50 18.21 18.50
CA GLY A 118 33.43 18.94 17.22
C GLY A 118 33.80 20.42 17.30
N GLY A 119 34.33 20.88 18.43
CA GLY A 119 34.61 22.30 18.69
C GLY A 119 33.44 23.04 19.34
N VAL A 120 33.72 24.22 19.90
CA VAL A 120 32.77 24.99 20.73
C VAL A 120 31.55 25.46 19.92
N ASN A 121 31.70 25.64 18.60
CA ASN A 121 30.65 26.13 17.71
C ASN A 121 29.76 25.01 17.11
N ALA A 122 30.18 23.74 17.19
CA ALA A 122 29.45 22.63 16.57
C ALA A 122 28.03 22.49 17.13
N ALA A 123 27.84 22.69 18.43
CA ALA A 123 26.51 22.65 19.04
C ALA A 123 25.60 23.79 18.52
N ARG A 124 26.15 25.00 18.35
CA ARG A 124 25.39 26.15 17.85
C ARG A 124 25.04 25.99 16.37
N GLU A 125 25.98 25.52 15.56
CA GLU A 125 25.75 25.27 14.13
C GLU A 125 24.75 24.13 13.91
N ASN A 126 24.84 23.04 14.68
CA ASN A 126 23.87 21.96 14.62
C ASN A 126 22.46 22.45 15.00
N GLN A 127 22.35 23.26 16.07
CA GLN A 127 21.07 23.86 16.45
C GLN A 127 20.49 24.77 15.35
N GLN A 128 21.32 25.55 14.68
CA GLN A 128 20.87 26.40 13.56
C GLN A 128 20.44 25.57 12.34
N MET A 129 21.14 24.47 12.04
CA MET A 129 20.76 23.53 10.99
C MET A 129 19.42 22.86 11.29
N ILE A 130 19.23 22.39 12.53
CA ILE A 130 17.96 21.81 12.99
C ILE A 130 16.83 22.85 12.88
N GLN A 131 17.04 24.10 13.32
CA GLN A 131 16.03 25.15 13.18
C GLN A 131 15.67 25.46 11.72
N LYS A 132 16.66 25.48 10.82
CA LYS A 132 16.39 25.64 9.38
C LYS A 132 15.56 24.46 8.85
N GLN A 133 15.88 23.25 9.27
CA GLN A 133 15.15 22.05 8.86
C GLN A 133 13.71 22.05 9.38
N ILE A 134 13.49 22.46 10.64
CA ILE A 134 12.15 22.67 11.21
C ILE A 134 11.35 23.64 10.34
N ARG A 135 11.91 24.81 9.99
CA ARG A 135 11.22 25.79 9.12
C ARG A 135 10.89 25.24 7.74
N ILE A 136 11.76 24.42 7.15
CA ILE A 136 11.51 23.80 5.84
C ILE A 136 10.35 22.80 5.96
N LEU A 137 10.33 22.00 7.01
CA LEU A 137 9.26 21.02 7.26
C LEU A 137 7.93 21.71 7.56
N GLU A 138 7.93 22.79 8.36
CA GLU A 138 6.74 23.63 8.60
C GLU A 138 6.20 24.21 7.29
N ASN A 139 7.04 24.82 6.47
CA ASN A 139 6.62 25.35 5.16
C ASN A 139 6.09 24.25 4.22
N ARG A 140 6.64 23.04 4.28
CA ARG A 140 6.16 21.91 3.50
C ARG A 140 4.80 21.42 4.01
N LEU A 141 4.60 21.37 5.32
CA LEU A 141 3.33 21.05 5.95
C LEU A 141 2.26 22.07 5.57
N ASP A 142 2.57 23.38 5.68
CA ASP A 142 1.64 24.45 5.30
C ASP A 142 1.24 24.36 3.83
N LYS A 143 2.20 24.12 2.92
CA LYS A 143 1.90 23.91 1.50
C LYS A 143 1.01 22.69 1.27
N ALA A 144 1.22 21.59 2.01
CA ALA A 144 0.39 20.40 1.93
C ALA A 144 -1.03 20.68 2.45
N LEU A 145 -1.17 21.41 3.55
CA LEU A 145 -2.46 21.82 4.11
C LEU A 145 -3.23 22.75 3.16
N VAL A 146 -2.55 23.71 2.53
CA VAL A 146 -3.17 24.58 1.52
C VAL A 146 -3.68 23.75 0.34
N LYS A 147 -2.87 22.82 -0.19
CA LYS A 147 -3.30 21.92 -1.28
C LYS A 147 -4.48 21.03 -0.87
N PHE A 148 -4.46 20.51 0.36
CA PHE A 148 -5.57 19.72 0.91
C PHE A 148 -6.86 20.54 1.03
N ASN A 149 -6.77 21.78 1.52
CA ASN A 149 -7.93 22.66 1.61
C ASN A 149 -8.45 23.07 0.22
N GLN A 150 -7.56 23.27 -0.76
CA GLN A 150 -7.94 23.53 -2.15
C GLN A 150 -8.66 22.33 -2.76
N SER A 151 -8.16 21.10 -2.56
CA SER A 151 -8.82 19.90 -3.07
C SER A 151 -10.16 19.64 -2.37
N LEU A 152 -10.28 19.97 -1.09
CA LEU A 152 -11.54 19.88 -0.35
C LEU A 152 -12.57 20.91 -0.86
N ALA A 153 -12.14 22.14 -1.12
CA ALA A 153 -12.99 23.17 -1.73
C ALA A 153 -13.43 22.79 -3.15
N HIS A 154 -12.53 22.20 -3.94
CA HIS A 154 -12.88 21.71 -5.28
C HIS A 154 -13.87 20.54 -5.22
N ASN A 155 -13.66 19.57 -4.33
CA ASN A 155 -14.61 18.48 -4.10
C ASN A 155 -15.98 18.98 -3.64
N ARG A 156 -16.02 20.04 -2.82
CA ARG A 156 -17.29 20.67 -2.43
C ARG A 156 -18.03 21.24 -3.63
N LYS A 157 -17.34 21.95 -4.53
CA LYS A 157 -17.94 22.47 -5.77
C LYS A 157 -18.47 21.36 -6.67
N LEU A 158 -17.70 20.27 -6.85
CA LEU A 158 -18.15 19.12 -7.63
C LEU A 158 -19.38 18.44 -7.03
N ARG A 159 -19.47 18.37 -5.69
CA ARG A 159 -20.68 17.86 -5.02
C ARG A 159 -21.89 18.75 -5.25
N GLU A 160 -21.71 20.06 -5.15
CA GLU A 160 -22.77 21.03 -5.44
C GLU A 160 -23.24 20.91 -6.91
N GLU A 161 -22.31 20.78 -7.86
CA GLU A 161 -22.62 20.57 -9.28
C GLU A 161 -23.35 19.23 -9.54
N ILE A 162 -22.94 18.15 -8.88
CA ILE A 162 -23.64 16.86 -8.96
C ILE A 162 -25.08 16.99 -8.41
N ASP A 163 -25.28 17.71 -7.32
CA ASP A 163 -26.60 17.93 -6.73
C ASP A 163 -27.48 18.82 -7.63
N ASP A 164 -26.89 19.83 -8.29
CA ASP A 164 -27.57 20.63 -9.31
C ASP A 164 -28.01 19.78 -10.50
N LEU A 165 -27.11 18.99 -11.09
CA LEU A 165 -27.43 18.09 -12.20
C LEU A 165 -28.48 17.05 -11.81
N ARG A 166 -28.47 16.56 -10.56
CA ARG A 166 -29.51 15.65 -10.05
C ARG A 166 -30.86 16.34 -9.94
N ARG A 167 -30.91 17.58 -9.46
CA ARG A 167 -32.15 18.38 -9.41
C ARG A 167 -32.69 18.62 -10.81
N GLU A 168 -31.83 19.01 -11.75
CA GLU A 168 -32.19 19.19 -13.15
C GLU A 168 -32.74 17.91 -13.76
N ARG A 169 -32.08 16.76 -13.54
CA ARG A 169 -32.56 15.46 -14.02
C ARG A 169 -33.96 15.12 -13.51
N VAL A 170 -34.24 15.37 -12.23
CA VAL A 170 -35.59 15.15 -11.67
C VAL A 170 -36.62 16.05 -12.34
N VAL A 171 -36.27 17.31 -12.63
CA VAL A 171 -37.15 18.23 -13.36
C VAL A 171 -37.39 17.73 -14.79
N PHE A 172 -36.35 17.31 -15.50
CA PHE A 172 -36.47 16.74 -16.84
C PHE A 172 -37.31 15.47 -16.85
N ASP A 173 -37.09 14.52 -15.95
CA ASP A 173 -37.87 13.28 -15.85
C ASP A 173 -39.36 13.59 -15.62
N ASN A 174 -39.67 14.60 -14.81
CA ASN A 174 -41.05 15.05 -14.59
C ASN A 174 -41.67 15.66 -15.85
N ILE A 175 -40.91 16.45 -16.62
CA ILE A 175 -41.36 17.01 -17.89
C ILE A 175 -41.57 15.90 -18.94
N TYR A 176 -40.64 14.95 -19.05
CA TYR A 176 -40.75 13.79 -19.93
C TYR A 176 -42.01 12.97 -19.63
N LYS A 177 -42.29 12.66 -18.36
CA LYS A 177 -43.51 11.95 -17.96
C LYS A 177 -44.78 12.72 -18.30
N LYS A 178 -44.78 14.05 -18.22
CA LYS A 178 -45.93 14.88 -18.63
C LYS A 178 -46.13 14.82 -20.14
N LEU A 179 -45.06 15.01 -20.92
CA LEU A 179 -45.09 14.91 -22.38
C LEU A 179 -45.53 13.52 -22.86
N GLU A 180 -45.08 12.46 -22.18
CA GLU A 180 -45.47 11.09 -22.50
C GLU A 180 -46.97 10.84 -22.24
N LYS A 181 -47.50 11.37 -21.14
CA LYS A 181 -48.95 11.34 -20.85
C LYS A 181 -49.75 12.10 -21.89
N GLU A 182 -49.33 13.31 -22.24
CA GLU A 182 -49.97 14.12 -23.28
C GLU A 182 -49.95 13.42 -24.64
N LEU A 183 -48.85 12.76 -24.98
CA LEU A 183 -48.71 11.97 -26.21
C LEU A 183 -49.67 10.77 -26.21
N HIS A 184 -49.80 10.06 -25.08
CA HIS A 184 -50.77 8.98 -24.94
C HIS A 184 -52.22 9.48 -25.08
N GLU A 185 -52.54 10.62 -24.46
CA GLU A 185 -53.86 11.22 -24.54
C GLU A 185 -54.19 11.66 -25.98
N LYS A 186 -53.22 12.23 -26.70
CA LYS A 186 -53.37 12.57 -28.12
C LYS A 186 -53.53 11.34 -29.01
N LYS A 187 -52.80 10.25 -28.77
CA LYS A 187 -53.01 8.97 -29.47
C LYS A 187 -54.40 8.42 -29.24
N LYS A 188 -54.91 8.49 -28.00
CA LYS A 188 -56.28 8.07 -27.68
C LYS A 188 -57.33 8.93 -28.39
N GLN A 189 -57.16 10.26 -28.39
CA GLN A 189 -58.03 11.17 -29.15
C GLN A 189 -58.00 10.85 -30.64
N MET A 190 -56.81 10.59 -31.21
CA MET A 190 -56.67 10.20 -32.61
C MET A 190 -57.40 8.88 -32.92
N ALA A 191 -57.25 7.85 -32.07
CA ALA A 191 -57.96 6.59 -32.21
C ALA A 191 -59.49 6.78 -32.15
N GLN A 192 -59.99 7.60 -31.22
CA GLN A 192 -61.41 7.94 -31.11
C GLN A 192 -61.94 8.65 -32.36
N VAL A 193 -61.17 9.58 -32.93
CA VAL A 193 -61.56 10.26 -34.18
C VAL A 193 -61.59 9.28 -35.36
N ILE A 194 -60.65 8.34 -35.42
CA ILE A 194 -60.64 7.29 -36.46
C ILE A 194 -61.86 6.36 -36.30
N GLU A 195 -62.17 5.93 -35.09
CA GLU A 195 -63.33 5.08 -34.80
C GLU A 195 -64.65 5.79 -35.15
N LEU A 196 -64.79 7.05 -34.74
CA LEU A 196 -65.93 7.88 -35.12
C LEU A 196 -66.02 8.06 -36.64
N SER A 197 -64.88 8.28 -37.31
CA SER A 197 -64.83 8.40 -38.77
C SER A 197 -65.28 7.11 -39.45
N ASN A 198 -64.79 5.95 -39.00
CA ASN A 198 -65.20 4.65 -39.50
C ASN A 198 -66.70 4.42 -39.32
N LEU A 199 -67.25 4.75 -38.14
CA LEU A 199 -68.69 4.67 -37.89
C LEU A 199 -69.48 5.57 -38.86
N THR A 200 -69.02 6.80 -39.11
CA THR A 200 -69.68 7.69 -40.08
C THR A 200 -69.57 7.18 -41.51
N TYR A 201 -68.47 6.52 -41.88
CA TYR A 201 -68.32 5.88 -43.19
C TYR A 201 -69.28 4.70 -43.34
N GLU A 202 -69.40 3.85 -42.32
CA GLU A 202 -70.34 2.73 -42.31
C GLU A 202 -71.79 3.22 -42.41
N GLN A 203 -72.17 4.25 -41.64
CA GLN A 203 -73.49 4.87 -41.74
C GLN A 203 -73.76 5.44 -43.13
N ARG A 204 -72.79 6.14 -43.72
CA ARG A 204 -72.90 6.66 -45.09
C ARG A 204 -73.06 5.54 -46.10
N ASP A 205 -72.26 4.48 -45.99
CA ASP A 205 -72.28 3.36 -46.93
C ASP A 205 -73.59 2.58 -46.82
N ASN A 206 -74.14 2.41 -45.61
CA ASN A 206 -75.48 1.85 -45.40
C ASN A 206 -76.57 2.70 -46.07
N CYS A 207 -76.57 4.03 -45.86
CA CYS A 207 -77.49 4.93 -46.55
C CYS A 207 -77.33 4.85 -48.08
N GLN A 208 -76.09 4.73 -48.58
CA GLN A 208 -75.83 4.60 -50.01
C GLN A 208 -76.37 3.27 -50.57
N MET A 209 -76.25 2.18 -49.80
CA MET A 209 -76.84 0.89 -50.16
C MET A 209 -78.37 0.98 -50.19
N GLU A 210 -79.00 1.64 -49.22
CA GLU A 210 -80.45 1.87 -49.23
C GLU A 210 -80.90 2.69 -50.45
N ILE A 211 -80.18 3.76 -50.79
CA ILE A 211 -80.46 4.56 -52.00
C ILE A 211 -80.38 3.69 -53.26
N THR A 212 -79.32 2.89 -53.41
CA THR A 212 -79.19 2.02 -54.59
C THR A 212 -80.25 0.92 -54.65
N ALA A 213 -80.68 0.39 -53.50
CA ALA A 213 -81.79 -0.57 -53.43
C ALA A 213 -83.13 0.08 -53.84
N ILE A 214 -83.41 1.30 -53.39
CA ILE A 214 -84.59 2.07 -53.78
C ILE A 214 -84.55 2.40 -55.28
N ASP A 215 -83.41 2.81 -55.82
CA ASP A 215 -83.25 3.08 -57.25
C ASP A 215 -83.50 1.83 -58.10
N GLN A 216 -83.03 0.66 -57.67
CA GLN A 216 -83.32 -0.61 -58.34
C GLN A 216 -84.79 -0.99 -58.26
N ALA A 217 -85.44 -0.79 -57.11
CA ALA A 217 -86.87 -1.04 -56.95
C ALA A 217 -87.70 -0.11 -57.86
N ASN A 218 -87.36 1.18 -57.91
CA ASN A 218 -88.02 2.16 -58.78
C ASN A 218 -87.84 1.82 -60.27
N ARG A 219 -86.65 1.36 -60.68
CA ARG A 219 -86.42 0.90 -62.05
C ARG A 219 -87.26 -0.31 -62.42
N LYS A 220 -87.34 -1.31 -61.54
CA LYS A 220 -88.20 -2.47 -61.76
C LYS A 220 -89.66 -2.05 -61.85
N GLU A 221 -90.12 -1.15 -60.99
CA GLU A 221 -91.50 -0.64 -61.06
C GLU A 221 -91.76 0.14 -62.36
N GLN A 222 -90.78 0.89 -62.85
CA GLN A 222 -90.86 1.54 -64.17
C GLN A 222 -90.91 0.53 -65.31
N GLU A 223 -90.04 -0.48 -65.31
CA GLU A 223 -90.04 -1.57 -66.30
C GLU A 223 -91.38 -2.32 -66.28
N ASP A 224 -91.89 -2.70 -65.11
CA ASP A 224 -93.19 -3.34 -64.93
C ASP A 224 -94.33 -2.43 -65.45
N PHE A 225 -94.25 -1.12 -65.23
CA PHE A 225 -95.23 -0.16 -65.72
C PHE A 225 -95.15 0.02 -67.24
N GLU A 226 -93.96 0.04 -67.83
CA GLU A 226 -93.74 0.07 -69.28
C GLU A 226 -94.25 -1.21 -69.94
N GLU A 227 -93.97 -2.39 -69.37
CA GLU A 227 -94.51 -3.66 -69.83
C GLU A 227 -96.03 -3.67 -69.79
N GLN A 228 -96.63 -3.25 -68.66
CA GLN A 228 -98.07 -3.09 -68.55
C GLN A 228 -98.61 -2.11 -69.59
N MET A 229 -97.90 -1.01 -69.88
CA MET A 229 -98.32 -0.05 -70.89
C MET A 229 -98.22 -0.58 -72.31
N ILE A 230 -97.18 -1.36 -72.62
CA ILE A 230 -97.04 -2.05 -73.90
C ILE A 230 -98.15 -3.09 -74.05
N GLU A 231 -98.48 -3.84 -72.99
CA GLU A 231 -99.55 -4.83 -73.01
C GLU A 231 -100.94 -4.18 -73.14
N LEU A 232 -101.23 -3.11 -72.40
CA LEU A 232 -102.44 -2.31 -72.61
C LEU A 232 -102.48 -1.71 -74.01
N GLY A 233 -101.36 -1.21 -74.52
CA GLY A 233 -101.23 -0.71 -75.89
C GLY A 233 -101.51 -1.81 -76.93
N ARG A 234 -101.02 -3.03 -76.71
CA ARG A 234 -101.29 -4.19 -77.56
C ARG A 234 -102.77 -4.59 -77.51
N MET A 235 -103.37 -4.64 -76.33
CA MET A 235 -104.80 -4.91 -76.18
C MET A 235 -105.65 -3.83 -76.86
N LEU A 236 -105.26 -2.55 -76.74
CA LEU A 236 -105.90 -1.45 -77.45
C LEU A 236 -105.69 -1.53 -78.96
N GLU A 237 -104.53 -1.97 -79.46
CA GLU A 237 -104.29 -2.17 -80.89
C GLU A 237 -105.06 -3.37 -81.44
N GLU A 238 -105.22 -4.43 -80.65
CA GLU A 238 -106.12 -5.56 -80.94
C GLU A 238 -107.58 -5.10 -80.97
N GLU A 239 -108.05 -4.34 -79.97
CA GLU A 239 -109.36 -3.70 -79.99
C GLU A 239 -109.51 -2.72 -81.15
N PHE A 240 -108.46 -1.96 -81.51
CA PHE A 240 -108.48 -1.02 -82.62
C PHE A 240 -108.50 -1.74 -83.98
N LYS A 241 -107.85 -2.90 -84.12
CA LYS A 241 -107.94 -3.76 -85.31
C LYS A 241 -109.31 -4.46 -85.38
N LEU A 242 -109.88 -4.87 -84.25
CA LEU A 242 -111.24 -5.39 -84.14
C LEU A 242 -112.31 -4.32 -84.37
N THR A 243 -112.03 -3.06 -84.05
CA THR A 243 -112.93 -1.91 -84.26
C THR A 243 -112.77 -1.26 -85.64
N SER A 244 -111.59 -1.31 -86.28
CA SER A 244 -111.43 -0.86 -87.67
C SER A 244 -112.09 -1.82 -88.67
N SER A 245 -112.35 -3.07 -88.24
CA SER A 245 -113.13 -4.06 -88.99
C SER A 245 -114.62 -4.11 -88.60
N LYS A 246 -115.05 -3.33 -87.61
CA LYS A 246 -116.46 -3.10 -87.25
C LYS A 246 -116.72 -1.61 -87.06
N SER A 247 -116.78 -0.94 -88.21
CA SER A 247 -117.68 0.18 -88.54
C SER A 247 -118.08 1.16 -87.42
N THR A 248 -117.87 2.45 -87.71
CA THR A 248 -118.89 3.52 -87.56
C THR A 248 -119.82 3.45 -86.34
N SER A 249 -119.72 4.46 -85.47
CA SER A 249 -120.84 5.21 -84.88
C SER A 249 -120.67 5.52 -83.39
N ALA A 250 -120.88 6.80 -83.11
CA ALA A 250 -121.57 7.36 -81.95
C ALA A 250 -120.97 7.19 -80.54
N LEU A 251 -120.25 8.24 -80.12
CA LEU A 251 -120.69 9.23 -79.11
C LEU A 251 -121.40 8.72 -77.83
N GLY A 252 -120.80 8.99 -76.66
CA GLY A 252 -121.59 9.19 -75.43
C GLY A 252 -120.93 8.91 -74.07
N SER A 253 -120.25 9.92 -73.51
CA SER A 253 -120.44 10.48 -72.15
C SER A 253 -120.33 9.61 -70.86
N LYS A 254 -119.43 10.09 -69.99
CA LYS A 254 -119.56 10.35 -68.52
C LYS A 254 -119.23 9.28 -67.44
N THR A 255 -118.16 9.62 -66.71
CA THR A 255 -118.01 9.73 -65.23
C THR A 255 -118.06 8.52 -64.28
N SER A 256 -116.89 8.32 -63.64
CA SER A 256 -116.64 8.16 -62.19
C SER A 256 -116.96 6.85 -61.46
N THR A 257 -116.08 6.59 -60.49
CA THR A 257 -116.18 5.75 -59.27
C THR A 257 -115.49 4.36 -59.28
N THR A 258 -114.44 4.28 -58.46
CA THR A 258 -113.95 3.10 -57.71
C THR A 258 -115.09 2.53 -56.81
N PRO A 259 -115.03 1.34 -56.13
CA PRO A 259 -113.90 0.44 -55.85
C PRO A 259 -114.20 -1.12 -55.84
N LYS A 260 -113.13 -1.93 -55.60
CA LYS A 260 -113.08 -3.22 -54.84
C LYS A 260 -113.64 -4.56 -55.41
N LYS A 261 -112.70 -5.53 -55.49
CA LYS A 261 -112.71 -6.93 -54.96
C LYS A 261 -113.66 -8.01 -55.58
N LYS A 262 -113.05 -9.02 -56.24
CA LYS A 262 -112.97 -10.48 -55.88
C LYS A 262 -112.89 -11.39 -57.12
N SER A 263 -111.87 -12.25 -57.18
CA SER A 263 -112.01 -13.72 -57.31
C SER A 263 -110.66 -14.41 -57.57
N LYS A 264 -109.93 -14.71 -56.48
CA LYS A 264 -109.03 -15.85 -56.42
C LYS A 264 -109.90 -17.11 -56.29
N ALA A 265 -109.80 -18.05 -57.22
CA ALA A 265 -110.13 -19.46 -56.99
C ALA A 265 -109.74 -20.29 -58.22
N LYS A 266 -108.43 -20.62 -58.36
CA LYS A 266 -107.95 -21.88 -59.00
C LYS A 266 -106.42 -22.01 -59.16
N SER A 267 -105.60 -21.02 -58.79
CA SER A 267 -104.13 -21.06 -58.98
C SER A 267 -103.29 -21.07 -57.68
N GLU A 268 -103.90 -21.18 -56.50
CA GLU A 268 -103.15 -21.34 -55.24
C GLU A 268 -102.89 -22.81 -54.90
N ILE A 269 -103.80 -23.71 -55.27
CA ILE A 269 -103.73 -25.14 -54.90
C ILE A 269 -102.53 -25.86 -55.53
N THR A 270 -102.00 -25.40 -56.67
CA THR A 270 -100.87 -26.06 -57.37
C THR A 270 -99.49 -25.54 -56.95
N LYS A 271 -99.37 -24.26 -56.58
CA LYS A 271 -98.13 -23.70 -56.01
C LYS A 271 -97.94 -24.14 -54.56
N GLU A 272 -99.02 -24.11 -53.78
CA GLU A 272 -99.02 -24.59 -52.39
C GLU A 272 -98.69 -26.09 -52.32
N ARG A 273 -99.10 -26.90 -53.31
CA ARG A 273 -98.76 -28.32 -53.39
C ARG A 273 -97.29 -28.58 -53.78
N ALA A 274 -96.68 -27.73 -54.59
CA ALA A 274 -95.26 -27.84 -54.95
C ALA A 274 -94.34 -27.35 -53.82
N GLU A 275 -94.70 -26.26 -53.14
CA GLU A 275 -94.01 -25.80 -51.92
C GLU A 275 -94.19 -26.79 -50.76
N ALA A 276 -95.37 -27.42 -50.64
CA ALA A 276 -95.59 -28.50 -49.69
C ALA A 276 -94.73 -29.73 -50.01
N GLN A 277 -94.51 -30.09 -51.28
CA GLN A 277 -93.61 -31.18 -51.66
C GLN A 277 -92.13 -30.85 -51.36
N SER A 278 -91.66 -29.64 -51.66
CA SER A 278 -90.30 -29.21 -51.30
C SER A 278 -90.10 -29.08 -49.78
N ALA A 279 -91.14 -28.71 -49.04
CA ALA A 279 -91.12 -28.74 -47.58
C ALA A 279 -91.10 -30.18 -47.06
N GLN A 280 -91.85 -31.10 -47.68
CA GLN A 280 -91.88 -32.53 -47.33
C GLN A 280 -90.52 -33.20 -47.56
N GLU A 281 -89.84 -32.91 -48.68
CA GLU A 281 -88.49 -33.43 -48.96
C GLU A 281 -87.45 -32.88 -47.97
N ARG A 282 -87.57 -31.60 -47.57
CA ARG A 282 -86.73 -31.03 -46.50
C ARG A 282 -87.00 -31.71 -45.15
N VAL A 283 -88.26 -31.95 -44.81
CA VAL A 283 -88.63 -32.67 -43.59
C VAL A 283 -88.11 -34.11 -43.62
N GLN A 284 -88.19 -34.82 -44.76
CA GLN A 284 -87.61 -36.15 -44.91
C GLN A 284 -86.09 -36.14 -44.78
N ASN A 285 -85.40 -35.17 -45.39
CA ASN A 285 -83.94 -35.04 -45.22
C ASN A 285 -83.54 -34.75 -43.77
N PHE A 286 -84.29 -33.88 -43.08
CA PHE A 286 -84.07 -33.65 -41.65
C PHE A 286 -84.38 -34.91 -40.85
N GLU A 287 -85.45 -35.64 -41.15
CA GLU A 287 -85.84 -36.87 -40.48
C GLU A 287 -84.81 -37.99 -40.68
N GLU A 288 -84.25 -38.16 -41.87
CA GLU A 288 -83.15 -39.09 -42.13
C GLU A 288 -81.85 -38.69 -41.41
N ALA A 289 -81.52 -37.39 -41.38
CA ALA A 289 -80.39 -36.88 -40.61
C ALA A 289 -80.59 -37.09 -39.10
N PHE A 290 -81.81 -36.85 -38.59
CA PHE A 290 -82.18 -37.10 -37.20
C PHE A 290 -82.16 -38.59 -36.86
N GLN A 291 -82.58 -39.48 -37.76
CA GLN A 291 -82.49 -40.93 -37.54
C GLN A 291 -81.03 -41.40 -37.49
N LYS A 292 -80.15 -40.85 -38.32
CA LYS A 292 -78.70 -41.13 -38.26
C LYS A 292 -78.10 -40.63 -36.94
N ILE A 293 -78.47 -39.44 -36.49
CA ILE A 293 -78.01 -38.90 -35.21
C ILE A 293 -78.56 -39.72 -34.04
N LYS A 294 -79.84 -40.09 -34.05
CA LYS A 294 -80.49 -40.95 -33.05
C LYS A 294 -79.82 -42.33 -32.96
N ALA A 295 -79.45 -42.91 -34.09
CA ALA A 295 -78.72 -44.18 -34.13
C ALA A 295 -77.29 -44.07 -33.57
N ALA A 296 -76.65 -42.90 -33.74
CA ALA A 296 -75.29 -42.66 -33.25
C ALA A 296 -75.24 -42.24 -31.76
N THR A 297 -76.24 -41.51 -31.27
CA THR A 297 -76.26 -40.96 -29.90
C THR A 297 -77.08 -41.78 -28.91
N GLY A 298 -78.02 -42.62 -29.38
CA GLY A 298 -78.82 -43.52 -28.54
C GLY A 298 -79.90 -42.84 -27.68
N ILE A 299 -80.07 -41.51 -27.79
CA ILE A 299 -81.04 -40.74 -27.00
C ILE A 299 -82.41 -40.82 -27.69
N SER A 300 -83.44 -41.26 -26.95
CA SER A 300 -84.77 -41.52 -27.51
C SER A 300 -85.69 -40.31 -27.54
N ASP A 301 -85.41 -39.30 -26.72
CA ASP A 301 -86.18 -38.05 -26.59
C ASP A 301 -85.55 -36.92 -27.41
N ILE A 302 -86.35 -36.34 -28.31
CA ILE A 302 -85.92 -35.31 -29.27
C ILE A 302 -85.59 -34.00 -28.54
N GLU A 303 -86.34 -33.66 -27.50
CA GLU A 303 -86.08 -32.43 -26.74
C GLU A 303 -84.77 -32.51 -25.96
N GLU A 304 -84.43 -33.69 -25.43
CA GLU A 304 -83.16 -33.91 -24.74
C GLU A 304 -81.96 -33.86 -25.70
N LEU A 305 -82.12 -34.38 -26.92
CA LEU A 305 -81.10 -34.27 -27.96
C LEU A 305 -80.85 -32.81 -28.38
N VAL A 306 -81.91 -32.02 -28.58
CA VAL A 306 -81.75 -30.60 -28.93
C VAL A 306 -81.12 -29.82 -27.78
N ARG A 307 -81.53 -30.06 -26.53
CA ARG A 307 -80.91 -29.41 -25.36
C ARG A 307 -79.44 -29.76 -25.19
N THR A 308 -79.07 -31.02 -25.42
CA THR A 308 -77.65 -31.44 -25.37
C THR A 308 -76.85 -30.87 -26.54
N PHE A 309 -77.45 -30.75 -27.72
CA PHE A 309 -76.79 -30.12 -28.87
C PHE A 309 -76.59 -28.61 -28.67
N ILE A 310 -77.59 -27.88 -28.18
CA ILE A 310 -77.46 -26.46 -27.84
C ILE A 310 -76.39 -26.27 -26.77
N LYS A 311 -76.38 -27.12 -25.73
CA LYS A 311 -75.34 -27.06 -24.69
C LYS A 311 -73.94 -27.34 -25.25
N ASN A 312 -73.82 -28.30 -26.17
CA ASN A 312 -72.55 -28.60 -26.83
C ASN A 312 -72.15 -27.49 -27.80
N GLU A 313 -73.09 -26.86 -28.48
CA GLU A 313 -72.88 -25.71 -29.37
C GLU A 313 -72.42 -24.49 -28.57
N ASP A 314 -73.05 -24.20 -27.43
CA ASP A 314 -72.64 -23.15 -26.49
C ASP A 314 -71.23 -23.42 -25.92
N GLN A 315 -70.94 -24.68 -25.58
CA GLN A 315 -69.59 -25.07 -25.13
C GLN A 315 -68.57 -24.94 -26.26
N ASN A 316 -68.93 -25.30 -27.49
CA ASN A 316 -68.04 -25.21 -28.65
C ASN A 316 -67.82 -23.74 -29.04
N PHE A 317 -68.84 -22.90 -28.95
CA PHE A 317 -68.74 -21.46 -29.15
C PHE A 317 -67.86 -20.81 -28.07
N SER A 318 -68.01 -21.24 -26.81
CA SER A 318 -67.14 -20.78 -25.71
C SER A 318 -65.69 -21.21 -25.92
N LEU A 319 -65.45 -22.45 -26.35
CA LEU A 319 -64.12 -22.96 -26.69
C LEU A 319 -63.52 -22.23 -27.89
N PHE A 320 -64.32 -21.93 -28.92
CA PHE A 320 -63.87 -21.17 -30.08
C PHE A 320 -63.47 -19.74 -29.71
N ASN A 321 -64.26 -19.08 -28.86
CA ASN A 321 -63.90 -17.77 -28.32
C ASN A 321 -62.61 -17.83 -27.49
N TYR A 322 -62.45 -18.87 -26.65
CA TYR A 322 -61.23 -19.07 -25.89
C TYR A 322 -60.01 -19.34 -26.78
N VAL A 323 -60.15 -20.14 -27.84
CA VAL A 323 -59.08 -20.38 -28.82
C VAL A 323 -58.72 -19.08 -29.54
N ASN A 324 -59.69 -18.25 -29.92
CA ASN A 324 -59.43 -16.95 -30.54
C ASN A 324 -58.75 -15.98 -29.57
N GLU A 325 -59.16 -15.98 -28.30
CA GLU A 325 -58.52 -15.17 -27.27
C GLU A 325 -57.08 -15.62 -27.00
N GLN A 326 -56.84 -16.93 -26.91
CA GLN A 326 -55.49 -17.50 -26.80
C GLN A 326 -54.65 -17.22 -28.04
N THR A 327 -55.24 -17.24 -29.24
CA THR A 327 -54.52 -16.91 -30.48
C THR A 327 -54.11 -15.45 -30.50
N ASN A 328 -55.00 -14.54 -30.10
CA ASN A 328 -54.67 -13.12 -29.94
C ASN A 328 -53.62 -12.88 -28.86
N GLU A 329 -53.66 -13.64 -27.76
CA GLU A 329 -52.68 -13.57 -26.69
C GLU A 329 -51.31 -14.08 -27.16
N ILE A 330 -51.27 -15.17 -27.93
CA ILE A 330 -50.06 -15.68 -28.57
C ILE A 330 -49.49 -14.64 -29.54
N GLU A 331 -50.28 -14.05 -30.43
CA GLU A 331 -49.82 -13.01 -31.36
C GLU A 331 -49.22 -11.80 -30.61
N LYS A 332 -49.89 -11.38 -29.52
CA LYS A 332 -49.40 -10.28 -28.68
C LYS A 332 -48.09 -10.64 -27.96
N LEU A 333 -47.96 -11.86 -27.45
CA LEU A 333 -46.74 -12.34 -26.81
C LEU A 333 -45.61 -12.50 -27.82
N GLU A 334 -45.90 -12.95 -29.05
CA GLU A 334 -44.94 -13.04 -30.14
C GLU A 334 -44.44 -11.65 -30.58
N GLU A 335 -45.34 -10.66 -30.68
CA GLU A 335 -44.97 -9.28 -30.96
C GLU A 335 -44.07 -8.70 -29.85
N GLN A 336 -44.39 -8.97 -28.57
CA GLN A 336 -43.54 -8.58 -27.45
C GLN A 336 -42.18 -9.28 -27.48
N CYS A 337 -42.14 -10.57 -27.80
CA CYS A 337 -40.89 -11.31 -27.94
C CYS A 337 -40.04 -10.78 -29.10
N MET A 338 -40.66 -10.42 -30.22
CA MET A 338 -39.96 -9.77 -31.34
C MET A 338 -39.46 -8.38 -30.97
N ALA A 339 -40.25 -7.58 -30.25
CA ALA A 339 -39.83 -6.26 -29.78
C ALA A 339 -38.62 -6.37 -28.84
N LEU A 340 -38.67 -7.27 -27.86
CA LEU A 340 -37.57 -7.53 -26.93
C LEU A 340 -36.32 -8.05 -27.65
N ARG A 341 -36.45 -8.98 -28.60
CA ARG A 341 -35.32 -9.45 -29.43
C ARG A 341 -34.72 -8.35 -30.29
N LYS A 342 -35.54 -7.44 -30.81
CA LYS A 342 -35.05 -6.27 -31.57
C LYS A 342 -34.36 -5.25 -30.67
N GLU A 343 -34.83 -5.11 -29.43
CA GLU A 343 -34.20 -4.27 -28.43
C GLU A 343 -32.85 -4.87 -27.99
N GLU A 344 -32.79 -6.17 -27.74
CA GLU A 344 -31.56 -6.92 -27.50
C GLU A 344 -30.59 -6.78 -28.68
N GLY A 345 -31.08 -6.93 -29.92
CA GLY A 345 -30.32 -6.66 -31.14
C GLY A 345 -29.74 -5.24 -31.17
N ARG A 346 -30.56 -4.22 -30.87
CA ARG A 346 -30.09 -2.83 -30.76
C ARG A 346 -29.06 -2.64 -29.66
N TYR A 347 -29.18 -3.30 -28.51
CA TYR A 347 -28.19 -3.21 -27.46
C TYR A 347 -26.89 -3.93 -27.85
N THR A 348 -26.96 -5.05 -28.56
CA THR A 348 -25.76 -5.74 -29.06
C THR A 348 -25.07 -5.00 -30.21
N GLU A 349 -25.82 -4.29 -31.07
CA GLU A 349 -25.27 -3.48 -32.16
C GLU A 349 -24.81 -2.08 -31.70
N ALA A 350 -25.51 -1.47 -30.73
CA ALA A 350 -25.13 -0.19 -30.13
C ALA A 350 -24.04 -0.34 -29.07
N ALA A 351 -23.95 -1.49 -28.41
CA ALA A 351 -22.76 -1.92 -27.69
C ALA A 351 -21.81 -2.64 -28.66
N GLY A 352 -21.38 -1.92 -29.70
CA GLY A 352 -20.29 -2.38 -30.55
C GLY A 352 -19.08 -2.80 -29.70
N ASP A 353 -18.30 -3.76 -30.21
CA ASP A 353 -17.14 -4.43 -29.59
C ASP A 353 -16.27 -3.55 -28.67
N GLU A 354 -16.21 -2.25 -28.94
CA GLU A 354 -15.45 -1.26 -28.17
C GLU A 354 -16.04 -0.97 -26.77
N SER A 355 -17.36 -0.90 -26.60
CA SER A 355 -17.99 -0.66 -25.29
C SER A 355 -17.94 -1.91 -24.41
N VAL A 356 -18.12 -3.09 -25.00
CA VAL A 356 -17.97 -4.38 -24.31
C VAL A 356 -16.52 -4.62 -23.91
N ALA A 357 -15.55 -4.27 -24.77
CA ALA A 357 -14.13 -4.33 -24.43
C ALA A 357 -13.78 -3.38 -23.28
N GLN A 358 -14.29 -2.14 -23.29
CA GLN A 358 -14.08 -1.18 -22.21
C GLN A 358 -14.70 -1.66 -20.89
N HIS A 359 -15.93 -2.17 -20.91
CA HIS A 359 -16.57 -2.69 -19.70
C HIS A 359 -15.84 -3.92 -19.14
N LYS A 360 -15.36 -4.81 -20.01
CA LYS A 360 -14.54 -5.96 -19.64
C LYS A 360 -13.18 -5.56 -19.07
N GLN A 361 -12.60 -4.46 -19.57
CA GLN A 361 -11.34 -3.90 -19.07
C GLN A 361 -11.52 -3.27 -17.69
N ILE A 362 -12.61 -2.51 -17.48
CA ILE A 362 -12.98 -1.94 -16.19
C ILE A 362 -13.26 -3.04 -15.15
N LEU A 363 -13.98 -4.10 -15.54
CA LEU A 363 -14.23 -5.24 -14.64
C LEU A 363 -12.93 -5.92 -14.22
N LYS A 364 -11.99 -6.14 -15.15
CA LYS A 364 -10.66 -6.68 -14.84
C LYS A 364 -9.86 -5.77 -13.91
N GLU A 365 -9.96 -4.45 -14.11
CA GLU A 365 -9.27 -3.49 -13.25
C GLU A 365 -9.87 -3.45 -11.84
N LEU A 366 -11.19 -3.51 -11.74
CA LEU A 366 -11.90 -3.59 -10.45
C LEU A 366 -11.60 -4.91 -9.72
N GLU A 367 -11.55 -6.03 -10.45
CA GLU A 367 -11.20 -7.33 -9.90
C GLU A 367 -9.74 -7.35 -9.38
N SER A 368 -8.81 -6.75 -10.12
CA SER A 368 -7.43 -6.57 -9.68
C SER A 368 -7.33 -5.68 -8.43
N LYS A 369 -8.05 -4.56 -8.40
CA LYS A 369 -8.10 -3.66 -7.22
C LYS A 369 -8.72 -4.36 -6.00
N LEU A 370 -9.77 -5.16 -6.20
CA LEU A 370 -10.38 -5.97 -5.15
C LEU A 370 -9.36 -6.95 -4.58
N GLN A 371 -8.67 -7.70 -5.44
CA GLN A 371 -7.67 -8.67 -5.03
C GLN A 371 -6.50 -8.03 -4.25
N VAL A 372 -6.03 -6.85 -4.69
CA VAL A 372 -4.99 -6.11 -3.95
C VAL A 372 -5.50 -5.63 -2.59
N SER A 373 -6.73 -5.15 -2.51
CA SER A 373 -7.35 -4.73 -1.25
C SER A 373 -7.55 -5.91 -0.29
N GLU A 374 -7.97 -7.07 -0.80
CA GLU A 374 -8.12 -8.31 -0.01
C GLU A 374 -6.77 -8.78 0.54
N GLN A 375 -5.72 -8.81 -0.28
CA GLN A 375 -4.37 -9.14 0.19
C GLN A 375 -3.84 -8.14 1.23
N GLN A 376 -4.17 -6.85 1.10
CA GLN A 376 -3.80 -5.86 2.11
C GLN A 376 -4.57 -6.09 3.41
N ALA A 377 -5.87 -6.36 3.35
CA ALA A 377 -6.69 -6.69 4.51
C ALA A 377 -6.16 -7.92 5.25
N GLU A 378 -5.84 -9.00 4.52
CA GLU A 378 -5.27 -10.23 5.08
C GLU A 378 -3.92 -9.98 5.76
N LYS A 379 -3.06 -9.14 5.16
CA LYS A 379 -1.80 -8.72 5.79
C LYS A 379 -2.02 -7.95 7.09
N TYR A 380 -3.00 -7.03 7.13
CA TYR A 380 -3.31 -6.28 8.35
C TYR A 380 -3.92 -7.16 9.43
N GLU A 381 -4.78 -8.11 9.05
CA GLU A 381 -5.35 -9.10 9.97
C GLU A 381 -4.26 -10.00 10.57
N SER A 382 -3.32 -10.47 9.75
CA SER A 382 -2.15 -11.24 10.22
C SER A 382 -1.27 -10.43 11.18
N LYS A 383 -1.02 -9.15 10.91
CA LYS A 383 -0.28 -8.24 11.81
C LYS A 383 -1.03 -7.99 13.12
N CYS A 384 -2.35 -7.85 13.08
CA CYS A 384 -3.20 -7.67 14.25
C CYS A 384 -3.14 -8.93 15.13
N ASN A 385 -3.32 -10.11 14.53
CA ASN A 385 -3.21 -11.40 15.22
C ASN A 385 -1.84 -11.62 15.86
N ASN A 386 -0.75 -11.24 15.18
CA ASN A 386 0.59 -11.33 15.76
C ASN A 386 0.78 -10.37 16.92
N SER A 387 0.31 -9.12 16.80
CA SER A 387 0.34 -8.15 17.90
C SER A 387 -0.52 -8.59 19.09
N GLN A 388 -1.65 -9.26 18.84
CA GLN A 388 -2.49 -9.79 19.91
C GLN A 388 -1.80 -10.94 20.66
N LYS A 389 -1.12 -11.84 19.94
CA LYS A 389 -0.29 -12.89 20.56
C LYS A 389 0.85 -12.33 21.42
N THR A 390 1.49 -11.24 20.98
CA THR A 390 2.55 -10.60 21.78
C THR A 390 1.96 -9.91 23.02
N ILE A 391 0.81 -9.23 22.90
CA ILE A 391 0.09 -8.66 24.05
C ILE A 391 -0.33 -9.75 25.04
N GLU A 392 -0.86 -10.88 24.59
CA GLU A 392 -1.21 -12.01 25.46
C GLU A 392 0.00 -12.59 26.18
N SER A 393 1.15 -12.68 25.51
CA SER A 393 2.40 -13.12 26.12
C SER A 393 2.91 -12.12 27.16
N LEU A 394 2.83 -10.82 26.87
CA LEU A 394 3.17 -9.75 27.81
C LEU A 394 2.25 -9.77 29.03
N LYS A 395 0.94 -9.93 28.83
CA LYS A 395 -0.05 -10.07 29.90
C LYS A 395 0.31 -11.20 30.87
N LYS A 396 0.66 -12.39 30.34
CA LYS A 396 1.13 -13.52 31.15
C LYS A 396 2.44 -13.22 31.87
N GLY A 397 3.40 -12.58 31.19
CA GLY A 397 4.69 -12.19 31.78
C GLY A 397 4.55 -11.20 32.92
N ILE A 398 3.74 -10.16 32.74
CA ILE A 398 3.44 -9.14 33.74
C ILE A 398 2.74 -9.77 34.95
N GLN A 399 1.75 -10.63 34.72
CA GLN A 399 1.07 -11.35 35.80
C GLN A 399 2.04 -12.22 36.60
N THR A 400 2.92 -12.97 35.93
CA THR A 400 3.94 -13.80 36.59
C THR A 400 4.92 -12.95 37.42
N MET A 401 5.33 -11.78 36.90
CA MET A 401 6.23 -10.87 37.62
C MET A 401 5.55 -10.21 38.82
N PHE A 402 4.28 -9.84 38.69
CA PHE A 402 3.47 -9.29 39.77
C PHE A 402 3.32 -10.29 40.92
N GLU A 403 3.04 -11.56 40.61
CA GLU A 403 2.97 -12.65 41.59
C GLU A 403 4.33 -12.90 42.26
N LYS A 404 5.43 -12.96 41.50
CA LYS A 404 6.78 -13.21 42.02
C LYS A 404 7.34 -12.10 42.90
N LEU A 405 6.98 -10.85 42.64
CA LEU A 405 7.46 -9.69 43.40
C LEU A 405 6.61 -9.40 44.65
N GLU A 406 5.56 -10.19 44.88
CA GLU A 406 4.58 -10.03 45.97
C GLU A 406 4.11 -8.57 46.06
N CYS A 407 3.77 -7.99 44.91
CA CYS A 407 3.28 -6.62 44.83
C CYS A 407 1.95 -6.50 45.59
N LYS A 408 1.86 -5.55 46.53
CA LYS A 408 0.64 -5.36 47.34
C LYS A 408 -0.53 -4.91 46.45
N SER A 409 -1.60 -5.70 46.46
CA SER A 409 -2.78 -5.52 45.61
C SER A 409 -3.76 -4.43 46.07
N ASP A 410 -3.46 -3.69 47.14
CA ASP A 410 -4.38 -2.73 47.77
C ASP A 410 -4.83 -1.57 46.86
N LEU A 411 -4.18 -1.36 45.72
CA LEU A 411 -4.51 -0.31 44.75
C LEU A 411 -5.28 -0.80 43.51
N LEU A 412 -5.53 -2.10 43.37
CA LEU A 412 -6.14 -2.68 42.17
C LEU A 412 -7.43 -3.42 42.54
N SER A 413 -8.54 -3.02 41.91
CA SER A 413 -9.87 -3.65 42.10
C SER A 413 -9.96 -5.04 41.46
N ASP A 414 -9.13 -5.33 40.46
CA ASP A 414 -9.11 -6.61 39.76
C ASP A 414 -7.70 -7.22 39.80
N SER A 415 -7.64 -8.51 40.19
CA SER A 415 -6.40 -9.29 40.24
C SER A 415 -5.90 -9.76 38.86
N THR A 416 -6.62 -9.46 37.78
CA THR A 416 -6.28 -9.93 36.43
C THR A 416 -5.74 -8.79 35.56
N VAL A 417 -4.62 -9.05 34.88
CA VAL A 417 -4.05 -8.10 33.93
C VAL A 417 -4.93 -8.07 32.67
N THR A 418 -5.38 -6.90 32.25
CA THR A 418 -6.14 -6.59 31.04
C THR A 418 -5.40 -5.50 30.27
N GLU A 419 -5.71 -5.31 28.99
CA GLU A 419 -5.00 -4.33 28.16
C GLU A 419 -5.09 -2.90 28.71
N ALA A 420 -6.22 -2.54 29.33
CA ALA A 420 -6.44 -1.23 29.93
C ALA A 420 -5.66 -1.01 31.23
N ASN A 421 -5.42 -2.08 32.01
CA ASN A 421 -4.77 -1.98 33.32
C ASN A 421 -3.28 -2.39 33.29
N MET A 422 -2.78 -2.89 32.14
CA MET A 422 -1.40 -3.37 31.98
C MET A 422 -0.33 -2.34 32.38
N LEU A 423 -0.53 -1.08 32.04
CA LEU A 423 0.36 0.02 32.42
C LEU A 423 0.37 0.27 33.93
N GLN A 424 -0.78 0.12 34.59
CA GLN A 424 -0.90 0.28 36.04
C GLN A 424 -0.19 -0.85 36.78
N PHE A 425 -0.31 -2.10 36.29
CA PHE A 425 0.47 -3.24 36.80
C PHE A 425 1.98 -3.03 36.64
N LEU A 426 2.42 -2.54 35.47
CA LEU A 426 3.84 -2.23 35.22
C LEU A 426 4.35 -1.11 36.15
N GLY A 427 3.57 -0.06 36.39
CA GLY A 427 3.95 1.01 37.32
C GLY A 427 4.09 0.54 38.77
N ILE A 428 3.22 -0.38 39.21
CA ILE A 428 3.32 -0.99 40.55
C ILE A 428 4.55 -1.91 40.63
N ILE A 429 4.79 -2.72 39.59
CA ILE A 429 6.00 -3.55 39.48
C ILE A 429 7.27 -2.69 39.52
N GLU A 430 7.29 -1.57 38.79
CA GLU A 430 8.42 -0.64 38.77
C GLU A 430 8.67 -0.04 40.16
N SER A 431 7.62 0.47 40.82
CA SER A 431 7.71 1.01 42.18
C SER A 431 8.27 -0.03 43.15
N ARG A 432 7.75 -1.26 43.11
CA ARG A 432 8.21 -2.36 43.97
C ARG A 432 9.66 -2.77 43.66
N THR A 433 10.03 -2.83 42.39
CA THR A 433 11.40 -3.16 41.96
C THR A 433 12.38 -2.09 42.45
N ASN A 434 12.02 -0.81 42.35
CA ASN A 434 12.81 0.30 42.86
C ASN A 434 12.96 0.26 44.39
N GLU A 435 11.93 -0.14 45.14
CA GLU A 435 12.03 -0.37 46.58
C GLU A 435 13.03 -1.47 46.93
N ILE A 436 12.96 -2.61 46.23
CA ILE A 436 13.86 -3.75 46.44
C ILE A 436 15.30 -3.36 46.12
N LEU A 437 15.53 -2.64 45.01
CA LEU A 437 16.86 -2.11 44.65
C LEU A 437 17.38 -1.14 45.71
N ALA A 438 16.54 -0.21 46.20
CA ALA A 438 16.94 0.72 47.26
C ALA A 438 17.27 -0.02 48.57
N ALA A 439 16.52 -1.06 48.92
CA ALA A 439 16.82 -1.91 50.07
C ALA A 439 18.14 -2.67 49.89
N TYR A 440 18.38 -3.23 48.71
CA TYR A 440 19.64 -3.88 48.36
C TYR A 440 20.83 -2.93 48.46
N HIS A 441 20.72 -1.73 47.90
CA HIS A 441 21.77 -0.70 48.02
C HIS A 441 22.03 -0.28 49.47
N LYS A 442 21.00 -0.20 50.32
CA LYS A 442 21.17 0.07 51.75
C LYS A 442 21.89 -1.07 52.47
N ILE A 443 21.59 -2.32 52.13
CA ILE A 443 22.28 -3.50 52.69
C ILE A 443 23.73 -3.54 52.21
N GLN A 444 23.98 -3.28 50.92
CA GLN A 444 25.32 -3.21 50.34
C GLN A 444 26.13 -2.07 50.97
N ALA A 445 25.54 -0.89 51.16
CA ALA A 445 26.19 0.22 51.85
C ALA A 445 26.50 -0.13 53.32
N LYS A 446 25.61 -0.85 54.02
CA LYS A 446 25.87 -1.35 55.38
C LYS A 446 26.98 -2.41 55.40
N GLN A 447 27.06 -3.30 54.42
CA GLN A 447 28.15 -4.28 54.27
C GLN A 447 29.48 -3.59 53.95
N MET A 448 29.48 -2.58 53.07
CA MET A 448 30.68 -1.78 52.78
C MET A 448 31.10 -0.94 54.00
N HIS A 449 30.16 -0.40 54.77
CA HIS A 449 30.47 0.26 56.05
C HIS A 449 30.99 -0.72 57.11
N ALA A 450 30.48 -1.95 57.17
CA ALA A 450 30.99 -3.00 58.06
C ALA A 450 32.40 -3.45 57.67
N MET A 451 32.71 -3.53 56.37
CA MET A 451 34.08 -3.78 55.87
C MET A 451 35.00 -2.55 56.07
N ALA A 452 34.50 -1.33 55.91
CA ALA A 452 35.26 -0.10 56.16
C ALA A 452 35.54 0.15 57.66
N ALA A 453 34.70 -0.33 58.56
CA ALA A 453 34.96 -0.31 60.01
C ALA A 453 36.09 -1.27 60.42
N ILE A 454 36.31 -2.35 59.66
CA ILE A 454 37.47 -3.25 59.84
C ILE A 454 38.74 -2.65 59.18
N ASP A 455 38.58 -1.84 58.13
CA ASP A 455 39.70 -1.24 57.37
C ASP A 455 40.06 0.19 57.79
N ALA A 456 39.51 0.69 58.91
CA ALA A 456 39.87 1.96 59.55
C ALA A 456 41.28 1.98 60.19
N SER A 457 42.16 1.04 59.82
CA SER A 457 43.59 1.04 60.18
C SER A 457 44.50 1.49 59.04
N LYS A 458 44.01 1.68 57.81
CA LYS A 458 44.82 2.24 56.72
C LYS A 458 44.01 3.19 55.85
N GLY A 459 44.29 4.48 56.03
CA GLY A 459 43.72 5.53 55.20
C GLY A 459 44.03 5.34 53.72
N LYS A 460 42.98 5.22 52.92
CA LYS A 460 42.97 5.57 51.50
C LYS A 460 41.55 5.99 51.10
N ALA A 461 41.45 7.18 50.53
CA ALA A 461 40.23 7.76 50.02
C ALA A 461 39.58 6.86 48.96
N THR A 462 38.29 6.57 49.10
CA THR A 462 37.48 5.90 48.10
C THR A 462 36.87 6.93 47.13
N PRO A 463 36.73 6.60 45.84
CA PRO A 463 36.21 7.52 44.84
C PRO A 463 34.68 7.68 44.97
N ASN A 464 34.21 8.90 44.77
CA ASN A 464 32.81 9.23 44.53
C ASN A 464 32.23 8.37 43.40
N VAL A 465 31.26 7.51 43.71
CA VAL A 465 30.32 6.92 42.75
C VAL A 465 28.93 7.45 43.08
N LEU A 466 28.79 8.77 42.91
CA LEU A 466 27.51 9.44 42.88
C LEU A 466 27.05 9.45 41.42
N GLY A 467 25.93 8.79 41.13
CA GLY A 467 25.08 9.06 39.98
C GLY A 467 25.78 9.15 38.62
N LEU A 468 25.91 8.01 37.95
CA LEU A 468 25.69 8.01 36.50
C LEU A 468 24.22 8.40 36.29
N GLY A 469 23.96 9.71 36.20
CA GLY A 469 22.90 10.21 35.33
C GLY A 469 23.09 9.63 33.93
N PRO A 470 22.05 9.67 33.07
CA PRO A 470 22.05 8.96 31.79
C PRO A 470 23.37 9.21 31.06
N SER A 471 24.10 8.14 30.72
CA SER A 471 25.44 8.23 30.11
C SER A 471 25.39 8.70 28.65
N ILE A 472 24.39 9.51 28.31
CA ILE A 472 24.15 10.08 27.01
C ILE A 472 23.79 11.56 27.24
N PRO A 473 24.64 12.51 26.83
CA PRO A 473 24.25 13.91 26.84
C PRO A 473 23.01 14.09 25.95
N MET A 474 22.00 14.78 26.48
CA MET A 474 20.80 15.17 25.76
C MET A 474 21.21 15.91 24.46
N GLY A 475 20.90 15.32 23.30
CA GLY A 475 21.34 15.79 21.99
C GLY A 475 22.32 14.88 21.22
N LYS A 476 22.69 13.70 21.76
CA LYS A 476 23.48 12.67 21.05
C LYS A 476 22.70 11.44 20.55
N GLU A 477 21.38 11.44 20.64
CA GLU A 477 20.58 10.83 19.58
C GLU A 477 20.16 11.94 18.64
N LEU A 478 20.80 11.96 17.46
CA LEU A 478 20.07 12.35 16.29
C LEU A 478 18.86 11.40 16.30
N ILE A 479 17.66 11.91 16.61
CA ILE A 479 16.44 11.16 16.29
C ILE A 479 16.50 11.05 14.77
N HIS A 480 17.06 9.93 14.30
CA HIS A 480 16.96 9.52 12.93
C HIS A 480 15.52 9.07 12.76
N VAL A 481 14.60 10.04 12.70
CA VAL A 481 13.39 9.85 11.92
C VAL A 481 13.92 9.62 10.53
N ASN A 482 14.10 8.36 10.15
CA ASN A 482 14.15 8.00 8.75
C ASN A 482 12.87 8.63 8.17
N PRO A 483 12.92 9.65 7.30
CA PRO A 483 11.85 9.74 6.33
C PRO A 483 11.76 8.33 5.72
N PRO A 484 10.54 7.76 5.58
CA PRO A 484 10.40 6.41 5.07
C PRO A 484 11.36 6.22 3.90
N LYS A 485 12.26 5.25 4.00
CA LYS A 485 13.18 4.97 2.90
C LYS A 485 12.30 4.70 1.69
N LEU A 486 12.40 5.57 0.69
CA LEU A 486 11.66 5.50 -0.57
C LEU A 486 12.13 4.30 -1.44
N GLU A 487 12.71 3.28 -0.82
CA GLU A 487 13.39 2.13 -1.43
C GLU A 487 12.79 0.79 -0.99
N GLU A 488 11.94 0.74 0.06
CA GLU A 488 11.16 -0.48 0.38
C GLU A 488 9.79 -0.55 -0.34
N PHE A 489 9.52 0.43 -1.22
CA PHE A 489 8.49 0.37 -2.26
C PHE A 489 9.11 0.45 -3.68
N SER A 490 10.39 0.09 -3.83
CA SER A 490 10.99 -0.12 -5.14
C SER A 490 10.92 -1.62 -5.47
N SER A 491 9.73 -2.11 -5.81
CA SER A 491 9.66 -3.20 -6.77
C SER A 491 9.81 -2.57 -8.15
N ASP A 492 11.06 -2.49 -8.60
CA ASP A 492 11.47 -2.66 -9.99
C ASP A 492 10.47 -2.16 -11.05
N GLU A 493 10.35 -0.84 -11.22
CA GLU A 493 10.03 -0.27 -12.53
C GLU A 493 10.83 1.03 -12.69
N GLU A 494 11.91 0.93 -13.45
CA GLU A 494 12.50 2.04 -14.22
C GLU A 494 11.40 2.60 -15.15
N ALA A 495 10.57 3.49 -14.61
CA ALA A 495 9.62 4.28 -15.39
C ALA A 495 10.24 5.65 -15.62
N ASP A 496 10.63 5.86 -16.89
CA ASP A 496 11.02 7.12 -17.51
C ASP A 496 10.40 8.35 -16.81
N SER A 497 11.27 9.23 -16.33
CA SER A 497 10.91 10.61 -16.05
C SER A 497 10.33 11.25 -17.32
N ASP A 498 9.02 11.49 -17.34
CA ASP A 498 8.38 12.52 -18.17
C ASP A 498 7.04 12.92 -17.54
N ASP A 499 7.10 13.96 -16.70
CA ASP A 499 6.20 15.11 -16.77
C ASP A 499 4.68 14.82 -16.83
N ASP A 500 4.10 14.41 -15.69
CA ASP A 500 2.65 14.39 -15.46
C ASP A 500 2.15 15.79 -15.03
N GLY A 501 2.35 16.75 -15.92
CA GLY A 501 1.99 18.14 -15.71
C GLY A 501 1.46 18.79 -16.98
N ASP A 502 0.43 18.21 -17.61
CA ASP A 502 -0.63 18.96 -18.32
C ASP A 502 -1.54 18.00 -19.11
N ALA A 503 -2.75 17.76 -18.59
CA ALA A 503 -3.83 17.12 -19.34
C ALA A 503 -4.53 18.14 -20.25
N HIS A 504 -3.77 18.71 -21.21
CA HIS A 504 -4.31 19.48 -22.32
C HIS A 504 -4.07 18.75 -23.65
N PRO A 505 -5.01 18.81 -24.62
CA PRO A 505 -4.84 18.16 -25.91
C PRO A 505 -3.64 18.75 -26.66
N LEU A 506 -2.62 17.93 -26.90
CA LEU A 506 -1.38 18.35 -27.54
C LEU A 506 -1.62 18.83 -28.98
N THR A 507 -0.91 19.89 -29.37
CA THR A 507 -0.94 20.40 -30.74
C THR A 507 -0.12 19.52 -31.70
N ARG A 508 -0.42 19.57 -33.01
CA ARG A 508 0.20 18.72 -34.03
C ARG A 508 1.74 18.86 -34.11
N GLU A 509 2.27 20.03 -33.78
CA GLU A 509 3.72 20.27 -33.74
C GLU A 509 4.39 19.67 -32.51
N GLU A 510 3.75 19.71 -31.34
CA GLU A 510 4.26 19.07 -30.12
C GLU A 510 4.29 17.55 -30.25
N LEU A 511 3.28 16.97 -30.90
CA LEU A 511 3.23 15.54 -31.18
C LEU A 511 4.36 15.09 -32.13
N LYS A 512 4.68 15.94 -33.12
CA LYS A 512 5.79 15.71 -34.06
C LYS A 512 7.14 15.78 -33.34
N ASN A 513 7.33 16.75 -32.44
CA ASN A 513 8.59 16.88 -31.71
C ASN A 513 8.80 15.73 -30.71
N ARG A 514 7.75 15.29 -30.00
CA ARG A 514 7.81 14.12 -29.10
C ARG A 514 8.11 12.82 -29.85
N THR A 515 7.54 12.64 -31.05
CA THR A 515 7.81 11.45 -31.87
C THR A 515 9.23 11.45 -32.44
N PHE A 516 9.76 12.59 -32.86
CA PHE A 516 11.17 12.71 -33.28
C PHE A 516 12.15 12.40 -32.14
N ALA A 517 11.91 12.91 -30.93
CA ALA A 517 12.73 12.61 -29.75
C ALA A 517 12.74 11.11 -29.40
N ARG A 518 11.58 10.45 -29.52
CA ARG A 518 11.45 9.00 -29.24
C ARG A 518 12.17 8.13 -30.27
N ILE A 519 12.16 8.54 -31.54
CA ILE A 519 12.91 7.85 -32.61
C ILE A 519 14.43 8.00 -32.38
N GLN A 520 14.87 9.17 -31.92
CA GLN A 520 16.28 9.44 -31.63
C GLN A 520 16.79 8.62 -30.43
N LYS A 521 16.02 8.53 -29.33
CA LYS A 521 16.33 7.65 -28.18
C LYS A 521 16.41 6.16 -28.58
N ARG A 522 15.53 5.70 -29.50
CA ARG A 522 15.57 4.31 -30.03
C ARG A 522 16.78 4.04 -30.93
N GLY A 523 17.29 5.04 -31.63
CA GLY A 523 18.51 4.93 -32.44
C GLY A 523 19.76 4.68 -31.59
N ASP A 524 19.82 5.32 -30.41
CA ASP A 524 21.01 5.26 -29.54
C ASP A 524 21.13 3.93 -28.77
N HIS A 525 20.00 3.31 -28.42
CA HIS A 525 19.99 1.98 -27.78
C HIS A 525 20.48 0.85 -28.70
N LYS A 526 20.37 1.00 -30.03
CA LYS A 526 20.87 0.00 -31.00
C LYS A 526 22.39 0.03 -31.17
N SER A 527 23.09 1.11 -30.77
CA SER A 527 24.55 1.22 -30.90
C SER A 527 25.32 0.56 -29.76
N LYS A 528 24.73 0.49 -28.55
CA LYS A 528 25.38 -0.04 -27.34
C LYS A 528 25.39 -1.58 -27.24
N GLY A 529 24.57 -2.30 -28.01
CA GLY A 529 24.48 -3.77 -27.97
C GLY A 529 25.56 -4.55 -28.74
N LYS A 530 26.55 -3.89 -29.37
CA LYS A 530 27.50 -4.55 -30.30
C LYS A 530 28.97 -4.61 -29.85
N LYS A 531 29.30 -4.23 -28.61
CA LYS A 531 30.66 -4.31 -28.06
C LYS A 531 30.69 -5.10 -26.75
N GLY A 532 30.73 -6.43 -26.85
CA GLY A 532 30.87 -7.30 -25.68
C GLY A 532 30.91 -8.76 -26.07
N GLY A 533 31.97 -9.18 -26.78
CA GLY A 533 32.13 -10.57 -27.19
C GLY A 533 33.36 -10.81 -28.07
N LYS A 534 34.55 -10.78 -27.47
CA LYS A 534 35.76 -11.52 -27.86
C LYS A 534 36.97 -11.04 -27.03
N ARG A 535 37.33 -11.80 -26.00
CA ARG A 535 38.59 -12.57 -25.87
C ARG A 535 38.64 -13.24 -24.51
#